data_AF-B0N2Q7-F1
#
_entry.id   AF-B0N2Q7-F1
#
_cell.length_a   1.000
_cell.length_b   1.000
_cell.length_c   1.000
_cell.angle_alpha   90.00
_cell.angle_beta   90.00
_cell.angle_gamma   90.00
#
_symmetry.space_group_name_H-M   'P 1'
#
loop_
_entity.id
_entity.type
_entity.pdbx_description
1 polymer ?
#
loop_
_entity_poly.entity_id
_entity_poly.type
_entity_poly.pdbx_seq_one_letter_code
_entity_poly.pdbx_strand_id
1 'polypeptide(L)' 'MNIILTPREKEIFNLLIKNQSTRDIAKTLGISEKTVRNHISNVIQKLGVDSRIQAVFELIKFKELEL' A
#
# COMPACT_ATOMS: atom_id res chain seq x y z
N MET A 1 10.57 1.20 15.30
CA MET A 1 9.38 0.34 15.10
C MET A 1 9.51 -0.25 13.70
N ASN A 2 9.87 -1.53 13.55
CA ASN A 2 10.10 -2.16 12.24
C ASN A 2 8.74 -2.42 11.59
N ILE A 3 8.41 -1.68 10.54
CA ILE A 3 7.14 -1.82 9.85
C ILE A 3 7.32 -2.81 8.71
N ILE A 4 7.16 -4.09 8.99
CA ILE A 4 7.26 -5.14 7.97
C ILE A 4 5.86 -5.31 7.38
N LEU A 5 5.59 -4.62 6.27
CA LEU A 5 4.36 -4.82 5.50
C LEU A 5 4.17 -6.32 5.24
N THR A 6 2.91 -6.79 5.25
CA THR A 6 2.66 -8.13 4.72
C THR A 6 3.04 -8.19 3.24
N PRO A 7 3.37 -9.36 2.67
CA PRO A 7 3.73 -9.48 1.26
C PRO A 7 2.68 -8.86 0.33
N ARG A 8 1.39 -9.06 0.63
CA ARG A 8 0.30 -8.50 -0.17
C ARG A 8 0.19 -6.98 -0.03
N GLU A 9 0.39 -6.42 1.16
CA GLU A 9 0.42 -4.97 1.35
C GLU A 9 1.60 -4.35 0.59
N LYS A 10 2.77 -5.00 0.62
CA LYS A 10 3.96 -4.57 -0.14
C LYS A 10 3.72 -4.59 -1.65
N GLU A 11 3.13 -5.66 -2.19
CA GLU A 11 2.72 -5.73 -3.60
C GLU A 11 1.78 -4.58 -3.97
N ILE A 12 0.74 -4.33 -3.17
CA ILE A 12 -0.25 -3.28 -3.43
C ILE A 12 0.42 -1.90 -3.44
N PHE A 13 1.27 -1.61 -2.44
CA PHE A 13 1.96 -0.32 -2.38
C PHE A 13 3.03 -0.16 -3.47
N ASN A 14 3.70 -1.23 -3.90
CA ASN A 14 4.60 -1.21 -5.06
C ASN A 14 3.88 -0.90 -6.37
N LEU A 15 2.65 -1.38 -6.55
CA LEU A 15 1.85 -1.03 -7.73
C LEU A 15 1.28 0.38 -7.62
N LEU A 16 0.95 0.82 -6.41
CA LEU A 16 0.46 2.16 -6.11
C LEU A 16 1.48 3.24 -6.49
N ILE A 17 2.76 3.07 -6.11
CA ILE A 17 3.82 4.02 -6.47
C ILE A 17 4.12 4.04 -7.98
N LYS A 18 3.73 2.97 -8.71
CA LYS A 18 3.75 2.93 -10.18
C LYS A 18 2.53 3.61 -10.81
N ASN A 19 1.83 4.46 -10.06
CA ASN A 19 0.67 5.22 -10.49
C ASN A 19 -0.53 4.35 -10.94
N GLN A 20 -0.64 3.12 -10.44
CA GLN A 20 -1.80 2.27 -10.73
C GLN A 20 -3.00 2.64 -9.85
N SER A 21 -4.19 2.67 -10.46
CA SER A 21 -5.44 2.86 -9.71
C SER A 21 -5.81 1.62 -8.90
N THR A 22 -6.72 1.73 -7.92
CA THR A 22 -7.20 0.55 -7.17
C THR A 22 -7.83 -0.49 -8.09
N ARG A 23 -8.43 -0.05 -9.20
CA ARG A 23 -9.00 -0.90 -10.25
C ARG A 23 -7.93 -1.67 -11.01
N ASP A 24 -6.85 -1.00 -11.39
CA ASP A 24 -5.73 -1.64 -12.11
C ASP A 24 -5.01 -2.64 -11.21
N ILE A 25 -4.79 -2.28 -9.95
CA ILE A 25 -4.18 -3.15 -8.94
C ILE A 25 -5.07 -4.39 -8.71
N ALA A 26 -6.38 -4.19 -8.56
CA ALA A 26 -7.34 -5.27 -8.39
C ALA A 26 -7.29 -6.26 -9.56
N LYS A 27 -7.29 -5.74 -10.79
CA LYS A 27 -7.15 -6.55 -12.01
C LYS A 27 -5.82 -7.30 -12.05
N THR A 28 -4.72 -6.63 -11.71
CA THR A 28 -3.36 -7.20 -11.71
C THR A 28 -3.23 -8.35 -10.71
N LEU A 29 -3.83 -8.21 -9.53
CA LEU A 29 -3.71 -9.17 -8.44
C LEU A 29 -4.85 -10.21 -8.39
N GLY A 30 -5.84 -10.12 -9.28
CA GLY A 30 -6.98 -11.04 -9.33
C GLY A 30 -7.90 -10.95 -8.10
N ILE A 31 -8.04 -9.76 -7.51
CA ILE A 31 -8.87 -9.51 -6.31
C ILE A 31 -9.86 -8.37 -6.54
N SER A 32 -10.80 -8.16 -5.62
CA SER A 32 -11.73 -7.04 -5.73
C SER A 32 -11.08 -5.70 -5.39
N GLU A 33 -11.57 -4.59 -5.96
CA GLU A 33 -11.12 -3.25 -5.56
C GLU A 33 -11.36 -2.95 -4.08
N LYS A 34 -12.43 -3.51 -3.50
CA LYS A 34 -12.71 -3.41 -2.06
C LYS A 34 -11.59 -4.07 -1.25
N THR A 35 -11.10 -5.22 -1.69
CA THR A 35 -9.95 -5.91 -1.05
C THR A 35 -8.70 -5.04 -1.12
N VAL A 36 -8.39 -4.43 -2.28
CA VAL A 36 -7.26 -3.50 -2.41
C VAL A 36 -7.38 -2.32 -1.45
N ARG A 37 -8.56 -1.67 -1.40
CA ARG A 37 -8.83 -0.55 -0.48
C ARG A 37 -8.66 -0.97 0.98
N ASN A 38 -9.15 -2.14 1.36
CA ASN A 38 -8.99 -2.66 2.72
C ASN A 38 -7.52 -2.83 3.11
N HIS A 39 -6.68 -3.39 2.22
CA HIS A 39 -5.23 -3.47 2.49
C HIS A 39 -4.59 -2.09 2.66
N ILE A 40 -4.96 -1.12 1.82
CA ILE A 40 -4.47 0.26 1.95
C ILE A 40 -4.90 0.86 3.29
N SER A 41 -6.18 0.72 3.68
CA SER A 41 -6.70 1.20 4.96
C SER A 41 -5.99 0.56 6.16
N ASN A 42 -5.71 -0.75 6.10
CA ASN A 42 -4.97 -1.44 7.16
C ASN A 42 -3.55 -0.89 7.30
N VAL A 43 -2.85 -0.60 6.19
CA VAL A 43 -1.51 0.00 6.23
C VAL A 43 -1.56 1.42 6.80
N ILE A 44 -2.51 2.25 6.35
CA ILE A 44 -2.72 3.59 6.90
C ILE A 44 -2.91 3.54 8.42
N GLN A 45 -3.77 2.63 8.91
CA GLN A 45 -4.01 2.44 10.34
C GLN A 45 -2.76 1.94 11.07
N LYS A 46 -2.02 0.96 10.52
CA LYS A 46 -0.77 0.44 11.09
C LYS A 46 0.30 1.52 11.22
N LEU A 47 0.37 2.42 10.25
CA LEU A 47 1.31 3.54 10.22
C LEU A 47 0.87 4.71 11.11
N GLY A 48 -0.41 4.76 11.53
CA GLY A 48 -0.96 5.86 12.30
C GLY A 48 -1.01 7.19 11.52
N VAL A 49 -1.21 7.11 10.21
CA VAL A 49 -1.26 8.28 9.31
C VAL A 49 -2.68 8.50 8.77
N ASP A 50 -2.93 9.66 8.16
CA ASP A 50 -4.29 10.05 7.75
C ASP A 50 -4.61 9.75 6.28
N SER A 51 -3.60 9.38 5.49
CA SER A 51 -3.80 9.19 4.05
C SER A 51 -2.84 8.18 3.44
N ARG A 52 -3.22 7.64 2.28
CA ARG A 52 -2.37 6.76 1.48
C ARG A 52 -1.08 7.44 1.01
N ILE A 53 -1.12 8.77 0.80
CA ILE A 53 0.07 9.54 0.39
C ILE A 53 1.06 9.61 1.55
N GLN A 54 0.59 9.95 2.75
CA GLN A 54 1.42 9.91 3.95
C GLN A 54 1.97 8.49 4.19
N ALA A 55 1.14 7.45 3.98
CA ALA A 55 1.59 6.07 4.08
C ALA A 55 2.75 5.75 3.13
N VAL A 56 2.69 6.19 1.87
CA VAL A 56 3.79 6.04 0.90
C VAL A 56 5.07 6.74 1.42
N PHE A 57 4.95 7.98 1.89
CA PHE A 57 6.11 8.72 2.42
C PHE A 57 6.75 8.02 3.62
N GLU A 58 5.97 7.55 4.58
CA GLU A 58 6.48 6.82 5.74
C GLU A 58 7.15 5.50 5.34
N LEU A 59 6.57 4.75 4.40
CA LEU A 59 7.15 3.50 3.91
C LEU A 59 8.47 3.70 3.16
N ILE A 60 8.64 4.81 2.45
CA ILE A 60 9.93 5.18 1.84
C ILE A 60 10.95 5.53 2.93
N LYS A 61 10.57 6.32 3.94
CA LYS A 61 11.46 6.65 5.08
C LYS A 61 11.92 5.39 5.82
N PHE A 62 11.04 4.40 5.97
CA PHE A 62 11.34 3.12 6.59
C PHE A 62 12.05 2.12 5.66
N LYS A 63 12.31 2.49 4.40
CA LYS A 63 12.94 1.62 3.37
C LYS A 63 12.14 0.35 3.05
N GLU A 64 10.81 0.42 3.20
CA GLU A 64 9.90 -0.65 2.77
C GLU A 64 9.47 -0.53 1.31
N LEU A 65 9.53 0.70 0.77
CA LEU A 65 9.31 1.03 -0.64
C LEU A 65 10.52 1.79 -1.19
N GLU A 66 10.76 1.62 -2.48
CA GLU A 66 11.77 2.35 -3.26
C GLU A 66 11.07 3.02 -4.45
N LEU A 67 11.47 4.25 -4.78
CA LEU A 67 10.96 4.99 -5.95
C LEU A 67 11.71 4.61 -7.23
#